data_AF-A0A3M1TPI1-F1
#
_entry.id   AF-A0A3M1TPI1-F1
#
_cell.length_a   1.000
_cell.length_b   1.000
_cell.length_c   1.000
_cell.angle_alpha   90.00
_cell.angle_beta   90.00
_cell.angle_gamma   90.00
#
_symmetry.space_group_name_H-M   'P 1'
#
loop_
_entity.id
_entity.type
_entity.pdbx_description
1 polymer ?
#
loop_
_entity_poly.entity_id
_entity_poly.type
_entity_poly.pdbx_seq_one_letter_code
_entity_poly.pdbx_strand_id
1 'polypeptide(L)'
;MVGRGANDVNQASWWSLFGAAFVTVFVAELGDKTQLAALGLSAAKDRPWAVFFGSSAALVVASALAVLVGRGLTRVLDPRWLHYGGAVLFLAVGVFLLVRGPEVPPP
;
A
#
# COMPACT_ATOMS: atom_id res chain seq x y z
N MET A 1 20.66 14.05 -18.43
CA MET A 1 19.34 13.58 -18.93
C MET A 1 18.23 13.57 -17.85
N VAL A 2 18.33 14.37 -16.76
CA VAL A 2 17.41 14.35 -15.59
C VAL A 2 16.22 15.34 -15.71
N GLY A 3 16.01 15.97 -16.88
CA GLY A 3 15.00 17.02 -17.06
C GLY A 3 13.67 16.58 -17.68
N ARG A 4 13.49 15.30 -18.06
CA ARG A 4 12.30 14.85 -18.82
C ARG A 4 11.11 14.55 -17.90
N GLY A 5 11.30 13.76 -16.84
CA GLY A 5 10.23 13.34 -15.94
C GLY A 5 9.58 14.45 -15.10
N ALA A 6 10.31 15.52 -14.74
CA ALA A 6 9.73 16.64 -13.99
C ALA A 6 8.71 17.45 -14.82
N ASN A 7 8.97 17.56 -16.14
CA ASN A 7 8.05 18.20 -17.07
C ASN A 7 6.85 17.32 -17.39
N ASP A 8 7.03 16.00 -17.42
CA ASP A 8 5.95 15.03 -17.67
C ASP A 8 4.89 15.04 -16.56
N VAL A 9 5.28 15.16 -15.28
CA VAL A 9 4.32 15.28 -14.15
C VAL A 9 3.57 16.63 -14.19
N ASN A 10 4.24 17.70 -14.62
CA ASN A 10 3.64 19.03 -14.72
C ASN A 10 2.66 19.16 -15.92
N GLN A 11 2.82 18.30 -16.93
CA GLN A 11 1.93 18.22 -18.10
C GLN A 11 0.97 17.02 -18.07
N ALA A 12 1.09 16.14 -17.06
CA ALA A 12 0.25 14.97 -16.94
C ALA A 12 -1.21 15.37 -16.71
N SER A 13 -2.10 14.80 -17.52
CA SER A 13 -3.54 14.94 -17.31
C SER A 13 -3.94 14.31 -15.97
N TRP A 14 -4.92 14.91 -15.29
CA TRP A 14 -5.50 14.35 -14.07
C TRP A 14 -5.90 12.88 -14.20
N TRP A 15 -6.35 12.47 -15.38
CA TRP A 15 -6.72 11.07 -15.66
C TRP A 15 -5.53 10.13 -15.75
N SER A 16 -4.36 10.59 -16.22
CA SER A 16 -3.17 9.74 -16.23
C SER A 16 -2.59 9.56 -14.83
N LEU A 17 -2.61 10.61 -14.01
CA LEU A 17 -2.20 10.52 -12.60
C LEU A 17 -3.13 9.59 -11.81
N PHE A 18 -4.44 9.72 -12.00
CA PHE A 18 -5.42 8.82 -11.40
C PHE A 18 -5.21 7.37 -11.85
N GLY A 19 -5.10 7.14 -13.16
CA GLY A 19 -4.90 5.80 -13.72
C GLY A 19 -3.62 5.13 -13.23
N ALA A 20 -2.50 5.88 -13.19
CA ALA A 20 -1.24 5.37 -12.68
C ALA A 20 -1.33 4.99 -11.20
N ALA A 21 -1.86 5.88 -10.37
CA ALA A 21 -2.03 5.61 -8.94
C ALA A 21 -2.97 4.43 -8.69
N PHE A 22 -4.10 4.37 -9.41
CA PHE A 22 -5.05 3.28 -9.30
C PHE A 22 -4.41 1.94 -9.66
N VAL A 23 -3.75 1.84 -10.82
CA VAL A 23 -3.12 0.57 -11.26
C VAL A 23 -2.01 0.16 -10.30
N THR A 24 -1.15 1.09 -9.87
CA THR A 24 -0.06 0.78 -8.93
C THR A 24 -0.61 0.24 -7.60
N VAL A 25 -1.59 0.91 -7.00
CA VAL A 25 -2.17 0.48 -5.73
C VAL A 25 -2.97 -0.80 -5.91
N PHE A 26 -3.76 -0.92 -6.99
CA PHE A 26 -4.54 -2.11 -7.28
C PHE A 26 -3.64 -3.34 -7.41
N VAL A 27 -2.58 -3.26 -8.21
CA VAL A 27 -1.63 -4.38 -8.37
C VAL A 27 -0.90 -4.70 -7.07
N ALA A 28 -0.54 -3.68 -6.27
CA ALA A 28 0.12 -3.89 -4.98
C ALA A 28 -0.77 -4.57 -3.94
N GLU A 29 -2.08 -4.29 -3.97
CA GLU A 29 -3.05 -4.77 -2.97
C GLU A 29 -3.81 -6.03 -3.42
N LEU A 30 -3.71 -6.43 -4.70
CA LEU A 30 -4.42 -7.57 -5.26
C LEU A 30 -4.05 -8.88 -4.53
N GLY A 31 -5.04 -9.50 -3.89
CA GLY A 31 -4.85 -10.77 -3.17
C GLY A 31 -4.19 -10.62 -1.80
N ASP A 32 -4.11 -9.41 -1.25
CA ASP A 32 -3.60 -9.22 0.10
C ASP A 32 -4.52 -9.85 1.16
N LYS A 33 -3.93 -10.21 2.30
CA LYS A 33 -4.63 -10.78 3.47
C LYS A 33 -5.80 -9.92 3.92
N THR A 34 -5.70 -8.60 3.75
CA THR A 34 -6.78 -7.66 4.10
C THR A 34 -8.03 -7.88 3.24
N GLN A 35 -7.89 -8.30 1.98
CA GLN A 35 -9.01 -8.63 1.10
C GLN A 35 -9.71 -9.93 1.53
N LEU A 36 -8.93 -10.97 1.89
CA LEU A 36 -9.48 -12.21 2.43
C LEU A 36 -10.18 -11.99 3.78
N ALA A 37 -9.63 -11.14 4.65
CA ALA A 37 -10.26 -10.75 5.90
C ALA A 37 -11.57 -10.00 5.68
N ALA A 38 -11.62 -9.07 4.70
CA ALA A 38 -12.84 -8.37 4.34
C ALA A 38 -13.90 -9.32 3.77
N LEU A 39 -13.51 -10.26 2.90
CA LEU A 39 -14.41 -11.29 2.38
C LEU A 39 -14.96 -12.20 3.50
N GLY A 40 -14.09 -12.66 4.40
CA GLY A 40 -14.49 -13.47 5.56
C GLY A 40 -15.43 -12.73 6.50
N LEU A 41 -15.16 -11.45 6.77
CA LEU A 41 -16.03 -10.61 7.59
C LEU A 41 -17.39 -10.36 6.90
N SER A 42 -17.38 -10.12 5.60
CA SER A 42 -18.59 -9.96 4.79
C SER A 42 -19.45 -11.22 4.84
N ALA A 43 -18.84 -12.40 4.66
CA ALA A 43 -19.51 -13.68 4.73
C ALA A 43 -20.04 -14.00 6.14
N ALA A 44 -19.29 -13.65 7.20
CA ALA A 44 -19.69 -13.93 8.58
C ALA A 44 -20.79 -12.99 9.12
N LYS A 45 -20.97 -11.81 8.53
CA LYS A 45 -21.89 -10.78 9.03
C LYS A 45 -23.10 -10.54 8.13
N ASP A 46 -23.18 -11.18 6.96
CA ASP A 46 -24.22 -10.97 5.93
C ASP A 46 -24.47 -9.48 5.59
N ARG A 47 -23.45 -8.64 5.75
CA ARG A 47 -23.53 -7.18 5.52
C ARG A 47 -22.44 -6.71 4.57
N PRO A 48 -22.48 -7.14 3.29
CA PRO A 48 -21.41 -6.88 2.33
C PRO A 48 -21.19 -5.38 2.09
N TRP A 49 -22.27 -4.59 2.05
CA TRP A 49 -22.16 -3.14 1.84
C TRP A 49 -21.48 -2.41 3.00
N ALA A 50 -21.77 -2.81 4.24
CA ALA A 50 -21.15 -2.19 5.41
C ALA A 50 -19.65 -2.48 5.46
N VAL A 51 -19.26 -3.72 5.14
CA VAL A 51 -17.86 -4.12 5.06
C VAL A 51 -17.14 -3.41 3.92
N PHE A 52 -17.78 -3.30 2.75
CA PHE A 52 -17.23 -2.58 1.59
C PHE A 52 -16.96 -1.11 1.89
N PHE A 53 -17.93 -0.37 2.42
CA PHE A 53 -17.74 1.04 2.73
C PHE A 53 -16.76 1.25 3.89
N GLY A 54 -16.78 0.37 4.90
CA GLY A 54 -15.84 0.41 6.01
C GLY A 54 -14.39 0.18 5.56
N SER A 55 -14.13 -0.86 4.77
CA SER A 55 -12.79 -1.16 4.26
C SER A 55 -12.31 -0.11 3.26
N SER A 56 -13.19 0.38 2.38
CA SER A 56 -12.87 1.45 1.43
C SER A 56 -12.51 2.76 2.14
N ALA A 57 -13.29 3.16 3.15
CA ALA A 57 -13.00 4.35 3.94
C ALA A 57 -11.67 4.20 4.70
N ALA A 58 -11.42 3.04 5.30
CA ALA A 58 -10.16 2.74 5.97
C ALA A 58 -8.96 2.86 5.01
N LEU A 59 -9.07 2.32 3.79
CA LEU A 59 -8.02 2.41 2.76
C LEU A 59 -7.75 3.86 2.34
N VAL A 60 -8.80 4.65 2.13
CA VAL A 60 -8.67 6.08 1.77
C VAL A 60 -7.96 6.85 2.88
N VAL A 61 -8.36 6.64 4.14
CA VAL A 61 -7.74 7.30 5.30
C VAL A 61 -6.28 6.88 5.44
N ALA A 62 -5.98 5.58 5.36
CA ALA A 62 -4.63 5.06 5.44
C ALA A 62 -3.74 5.65 4.32
N SER A 63 -4.24 5.69 3.09
CA SER A 63 -3.54 6.26 1.93
C SER A 63 -3.29 7.76 2.10
N ALA A 64 -4.28 8.51 2.59
CA ALA A 64 -4.14 9.95 2.84
C ALA A 64 -3.06 10.22 3.90
N LEU A 65 -3.08 9.46 5.01
CA LEU A 65 -2.06 9.56 6.05
C LEU A 65 -0.67 9.19 5.52
N ALA A 66 -0.55 8.11 4.73
CA ALA A 66 0.71 7.70 4.13
C ALA A 66 1.30 8.80 3.23
N VAL A 67 0.48 9.45 2.40
CA VAL A 67 0.92 10.56 1.55
C VAL A 67 1.31 11.79 2.38
N LEU A 68 0.56 12.14 3.42
CA LEU A 68 0.87 13.28 4.28
C LEU A 68 2.19 13.08 5.03
N VAL A 69 2.36 11.92 5.66
CA VAL A 69 3.58 11.56 6.38
C VAL A 69 4.75 11.46 5.40
N GLY A 70 4.58 10.79 4.26
CA GLY A 70 5.61 10.65 3.23
C GLY A 70 6.08 11.99 2.66
N ARG A 71 5.16 12.94 2.45
CA ARG A 71 5.51 14.31 2.04
C ARG A 71 6.27 15.07 3.12
N GLY A 72 5.92 14.88 4.39
CA GLY A 72 6.68 15.46 5.50
C GLY A 72 8.09 14.89 5.59
N LEU A 73 8.20 13.57 5.44
CA LEU A 73 9.45 12.85 5.61
C LEU A 73 10.45 13.13 4.47
N THR A 74 9.97 13.24 3.23
CA THR A 74 10.80 13.60 2.06
C THR A 74 11.31 15.04 2.06
N ARG A 75 10.76 15.92 2.90
CA ARG A 75 11.29 17.29 3.12
C ARG A 75 12.48 17.31 4.07
N VAL A 76 12.57 16.33 4.96
CA VAL A 76 13.58 16.28 6.03
C VAL A 76 14.69 15.28 5.69
N LEU A 77 14.36 14.17 5.01
CA LEU A 77 15.27 13.08 4.68
C LEU A 77 15.47 12.98 3.16
N ASP A 78 16.71 12.76 2.75
CA ASP A 78 17.05 12.46 1.36
C ASP A 78 16.32 11.16 0.93
N PRO A 79 15.65 11.14 -0.24
CA PRO A 79 14.97 9.96 -0.78
C PRO A 79 15.81 8.68 -0.79
N ARG A 80 17.14 8.78 -0.86
CA ARG A 80 18.05 7.62 -0.78
C ARG A 80 17.91 6.86 0.53
N TRP A 81 17.84 7.57 1.65
CA TRP A 81 17.71 6.95 2.98
C TRP A 81 16.34 6.30 3.18
N LEU A 82 15.30 6.89 2.60
CA LEU A 82 13.96 6.29 2.58
C LEU A 82 13.95 4.96 1.83
N HIS A 83 14.66 4.90 0.69
CA HIS A 83 14.77 3.69 -0.11
C HIS A 83 15.54 2.58 0.62
N TYR A 84 16.70 2.91 1.19
CA TYR A 84 17.48 1.94 1.98
C TYR A 84 16.73 1.48 3.22
N GLY A 85 16.04 2.40 3.92
CA GLY A 85 15.22 2.07 5.08
C GLY A 85 14.09 1.09 4.72
N GLY A 86 13.39 1.34 3.61
CA GLY A 86 12.37 0.42 3.10
C GLY A 86 12.93 -0.96 2.73
N ALA A 87 14.08 -1.02 2.05
CA ALA A 87 14.74 -2.27 1.69
C ALA A 87 15.18 -3.07 2.93
N VAL A 88 15.79 -2.42 3.92
CA VAL A 88 16.22 -3.04 5.17
C VAL A 88 15.01 -3.55 5.96
N LEU A 89 13.96 -2.74 6.08
CA LEU A 89 12.73 -3.14 6.77
C LEU A 89 12.08 -4.36 6.08
N PHE A 90 12.00 -4.34 4.75
CA PHE A 90 11.47 -5.45 3.97
C PHE A 90 12.27 -6.73 4.17
N LEU A 91 13.60 -6.67 4.11
CA LEU A 91 14.47 -7.81 4.40
C LEU A 91 14.31 -8.31 5.83
N ALA A 92 14.24 -7.40 6.81
CA ALA A 92 14.06 -7.76 8.21
C ALA A 92 12.74 -8.52 8.43
N VAL A 93 11.64 -8.04 7.85
CA VAL A 93 10.34 -8.71 7.89
C VAL A 93 10.40 -10.06 7.17
N GLY A 94 11.03 -10.13 6.00
CA GLY A 94 11.21 -11.37 5.25
C GLY A 94 11.98 -12.43 6.04
N VAL A 95 13.11 -12.06 6.64
CA VAL A 95 13.90 -12.95 7.51
C VAL A 95 13.10 -13.37 8.73
N PHE A 96 12.39 -12.44 9.36
CA PHE A 96 11.55 -12.73 10.52
C PHE A 96 10.45 -13.75 10.22
N LEU A 97 9.78 -13.61 9.07
CA LEU A 97 8.76 -14.57 8.61
C LEU A 97 9.38 -15.95 8.31
N LEU A 98 10.56 -15.99 7.71
CA LEU A 98 11.28 -17.24 7.44
C LEU A 98 11.67 -17.98 8.74
N VAL A 99 12.12 -17.25 9.76
CA VAL A 99 12.54 -17.84 11.04
C VAL A 99 11.35 -18.34 11.87
N ARG A 100 10.21 -17.63 11.85
CA ARG A 100 9.03 -18.07 12.62
C ARG A 100 8.32 -19.27 12.01
N GLY A 101 8.39 -19.45 10.69
CA GLY A 101 7.68 -20.50 9.98
C GLY A 101 6.15 -20.39 10.11
N PRO A 102 5.37 -20.88 9.15
CA PRO A 102 3.93 -21.05 9.37
C PRO A 102 3.73 -22.13 10.44
N GLU A 103 3.13 -21.78 11.58
CA GLU A 103 2.63 -22.77 12.53
C GLU A 103 1.58 -23.63 11.80
N VAL A 104 1.96 -24.84 11.39
CA VAL A 104 1.02 -25.80 10.81
C VAL A 104 0.25 -26.44 11.98
N PRO A 105 -1.08 -26.23 12.09
CA PRO A 105 -1.87 -26.89 13.12
C PRO A 105 -1.80 -28.42 12.93
N PRO A 106 -1.76 -29.21 14.01
CA PRO A 106 -1.83 -30.66 13.89
C PRO A 106 -3.18 -31.09 13.26
N PRO A 107 -3.20 -32.22 12.53
CA PRO A 107 -4.39 -32.74 11.83
C PRO A 107 -5.52 -33.15 12.78
#